data_AF-A0A520LF19-F1
#
_entry.id   AF-A0A520LF19-F1
#
_cell.length_a   1.000
_cell.length_b   1.000
_cell.length_c   1.000
_cell.angle_alpha   90.00
_cell.angle_beta   90.00
_cell.angle_gamma   90.00
#
_symmetry.space_group_name_H-M   'P 1'
#
loop_
_entity.id
_entity.type
_entity.pdbx_description
1 polymer ?
#
loop_
_entity_poly.entity_id
_entity_poly.type
_entity_poly.pdbx_seq_one_letter_code
_entity_poly.pdbx_strand_id
1 'polypeptide(L)'
;MNPLFPALMASAFILSASGELMPTSAEVFGGKYASLDNRATSDWWTRQGPQRKNRKAMINLDVPRDKVIGFAIYTLEGSSLKMTAQLFPLKPDESQEIRLELKKGDTWKEIAKQKIIYPGWSAHFRINNWDGTKDHAYRLRHAEKATFEGKIRREPADKETIVVGNLSCNSSRTTGPRPLILKNLIAQDPDVLFFAGDQTYHHTQHTSGWLEFGMQFRDIMRDRPTITIPDDHDIGQANLWGESGIQATNAAGPSGGYFYAPEYVNMVQRQQTWHLPDPVDPKPIKRNIGVYFTDLTYAGISFAILEDRKFKTGPEGTIPKMGPRPDHINDPKYDRKSVDVKGLKLLGDRQLKFLNNWSQDWTGAEQKVVLSQTAFCGAVHIHGSPTNRLLADLDSNAWPQTGRNNALREIRRANATHLCGDQHLAVSVRHGIDAFDDGPYAFTSPALVNTIYGRWWHPADAKAGPNPVPNSPLPWTGNYLDGLGNKITMLAYANPINRSNEKQRSDGYGLARFNKRSGQVTFECYKRFTDITKDKDCQFAGWPLTFNFNDNDGRKATGHLEYNVDFQHPVVQIINERTDEILYTKRVKKSKGKLPVYSTDPHTIKIGKDKPVRVFKTGLTAKK
;
A
#
# COMPACT_ATOMS: atom_id res chain seq x y z
N MET A 1 9.76 26.44 -34.78
CA MET A 1 10.93 26.37 -33.87
C MET A 1 10.56 25.41 -32.75
N ASN A 2 11.15 24.21 -32.76
CA ASN A 2 10.90 23.15 -31.78
C ASN A 2 11.50 23.53 -30.41
N PRO A 3 10.79 23.35 -29.29
CA PRO A 3 11.42 23.41 -27.98
C PRO A 3 12.07 22.07 -27.67
N LEU A 4 13.35 22.11 -27.31
CA LEU A 4 14.15 20.97 -26.88
C LEU A 4 13.56 20.34 -25.61
N PHE A 5 13.37 19.02 -25.65
CA PHE A 5 13.21 18.18 -24.46
C PHE A 5 14.51 18.19 -23.63
N PRO A 6 14.47 18.36 -22.30
CA PRO A 6 15.64 18.11 -21.49
C PRO A 6 15.82 16.59 -21.33
N ALA A 7 17.03 16.14 -21.67
CA ALA A 7 17.47 14.76 -21.53
C ALA A 7 17.37 14.25 -20.08
N LEU A 8 16.83 13.05 -19.91
CA LEU A 8 17.02 12.23 -18.71
C LEU A 8 18.52 12.11 -18.45
N MET A 9 18.99 12.55 -17.28
CA MET A 9 20.23 12.03 -16.74
C MET A 9 20.00 10.55 -16.42
N ALA A 10 20.46 9.70 -17.34
CA ALA A 10 20.69 8.30 -17.05
C ALA A 10 21.63 8.22 -15.86
N SER A 11 21.16 7.61 -14.76
CA SER A 11 22.06 7.06 -13.75
C SER A 11 23.09 6.20 -14.48
N ALA A 12 24.37 6.53 -14.36
CA ALA A 12 25.44 5.80 -15.00
C ALA A 12 25.34 4.33 -14.59
N PHE A 13 24.89 3.48 -15.52
CA PHE A 13 25.00 2.04 -15.38
C PHE A 13 26.50 1.73 -15.39
N ILE A 14 27.07 1.42 -14.22
CA ILE A 14 28.42 0.88 -14.15
C ILE A 14 28.33 -0.53 -14.74
N LEU A 15 28.73 -0.67 -16.01
CA LEU A 15 29.01 -1.97 -16.60
C LEU A 15 30.29 -2.49 -15.94
N SER A 16 30.22 -3.59 -15.19
CA SER A 16 31.40 -4.40 -14.94
C SER A 16 31.62 -5.32 -16.15
N ALA A 17 32.87 -5.44 -16.59
CA ALA A 17 33.25 -6.55 -17.45
C ALA A 17 33.14 -7.86 -16.67
N SER A 18 32.89 -8.98 -17.35
CA SER A 18 32.90 -10.30 -16.71
C SER A 18 34.20 -10.51 -15.92
N GLY A 19 34.10 -10.77 -14.62
CA GLY A 19 35.25 -10.95 -13.74
C GLY A 19 35.64 -9.74 -12.86
N GLU A 20 35.08 -8.54 -13.08
CA GLU A 20 35.30 -7.39 -12.20
C GLU A 20 34.33 -7.37 -11.00
N LEU A 21 34.84 -6.94 -9.84
CA LEU A 21 34.02 -6.74 -8.64
C LEU A 21 33.00 -5.62 -8.86
N MET A 22 31.77 -5.85 -8.41
CA MET A 22 30.80 -4.77 -8.31
C MET A 22 31.27 -3.67 -7.34
N PRO A 23 30.86 -2.40 -7.53
CA PRO A 23 31.22 -1.30 -6.64
C PRO A 23 30.84 -1.55 -5.17
N THR A 24 31.63 -1.09 -4.22
CA THR A 24 31.35 -1.18 -2.78
C THR A 24 30.17 -0.32 -2.34
N SER A 25 29.62 -0.62 -1.16
CA SER A 25 28.61 0.24 -0.50
C SER A 25 29.04 1.70 -0.41
N ALA A 26 30.32 1.98 -0.11
CA ALA A 26 30.85 3.34 -0.02
C ALA A 26 30.86 4.06 -1.37
N GLU A 27 31.12 3.34 -2.46
CA GLU A 27 31.10 3.90 -3.83
C GLU A 27 29.68 4.12 -4.34
N VAL A 28 28.74 3.24 -3.98
CA VAL A 28 27.34 3.32 -4.44
C VAL A 28 26.50 4.31 -3.63
N PHE A 29 26.67 4.31 -2.31
CA PHE A 29 25.84 5.10 -1.38
C PHE A 29 26.61 6.25 -0.73
N GLY A 30 27.90 6.41 -1.04
CA GLY A 30 28.78 7.43 -0.45
C GLY A 30 29.46 6.98 0.85
N GLY A 31 30.63 7.55 1.13
CA GLY A 31 31.49 7.13 2.25
C GLY A 31 30.83 7.18 3.64
N LYS A 32 29.88 8.11 3.86
CA LYS A 32 29.08 8.19 5.10
C LYS A 32 28.25 6.92 5.35
N TYR A 33 27.88 6.20 4.29
CA TYR A 33 26.97 5.07 4.32
C TYR A 33 27.66 3.76 3.88
N ALA A 34 28.97 3.62 4.10
CA ALA A 34 29.77 2.45 3.69
C ALA A 34 29.33 1.08 4.25
N SER A 35 28.44 1.07 5.25
CA SER A 35 27.84 -0.14 5.82
C SER A 35 26.45 -0.46 5.27
N LEU A 36 25.88 0.42 4.45
CA LEU A 36 24.52 0.30 3.93
C LEU A 36 24.45 -0.75 2.83
N ASP A 37 23.59 -1.74 3.03
CA ASP A 37 23.42 -2.92 2.18
C ASP A 37 24.74 -3.67 1.89
N ASN A 38 25.71 -3.55 2.81
CA ASN A 38 27.07 -4.02 2.60
C ASN A 38 27.20 -5.55 2.58
N ARG A 39 26.13 -6.29 2.90
CA ARG A 39 26.05 -7.74 2.72
C ARG A 39 25.70 -8.17 1.30
N ALA A 40 25.32 -7.25 0.43
CA ALA A 40 24.94 -7.51 -0.96
C ALA A 40 25.75 -6.69 -1.95
N THR A 41 26.84 -6.04 -1.54
CA THR A 41 27.67 -5.20 -2.40
C THR A 41 29.10 -5.72 -2.51
N SER A 42 29.74 -5.50 -3.67
CA SER A 42 31.12 -5.90 -3.97
C SER A 42 31.41 -7.38 -3.66
N ASP A 43 32.46 -7.68 -2.89
CA ASP A 43 32.90 -9.00 -2.44
C ASP A 43 31.99 -9.60 -1.35
N TRP A 44 30.67 -9.49 -1.51
CA TRP A 44 29.65 -9.81 -0.50
C TRP A 44 29.78 -11.21 0.12
N TRP A 45 30.38 -12.18 -0.59
CA TRP A 45 30.61 -13.55 -0.11
C TRP A 45 31.64 -13.63 1.01
N THR A 46 32.60 -12.70 1.08
CA THR A 46 33.61 -12.64 2.16
C THR A 46 32.98 -12.27 3.51
N ARG A 47 31.75 -11.77 3.48
CA ARG A 47 30.97 -11.28 4.62
C ARG A 47 29.86 -12.24 5.03
N GLN A 48 29.75 -13.39 4.37
CA GLN A 48 28.85 -14.47 4.77
C GLN A 48 29.59 -15.44 5.70
N GLY A 49 28.91 -15.97 6.72
CA GLY A 49 29.52 -16.87 7.70
C GLY A 49 28.65 -17.07 8.95
N PRO A 50 29.05 -17.98 9.87
CA PRO A 50 28.31 -18.25 11.09
C PRO A 50 28.15 -16.96 11.89
N GLN A 51 26.90 -16.57 12.11
CA GLN A 51 26.58 -15.36 12.87
C GLN A 51 27.05 -15.54 14.31
N ARG A 52 27.71 -14.50 14.85
CA ARG A 52 28.02 -14.44 16.29
C ARG A 52 26.70 -14.61 17.07
N LYS A 53 26.73 -15.39 18.17
CA LYS A 53 25.57 -15.79 19.00
C LYS A 53 24.58 -14.66 19.40
N ASN A 54 24.97 -13.39 19.25
CA ASN A 54 24.18 -12.21 19.66
C ASN A 54 23.75 -11.28 18.50
N ARG A 55 23.94 -11.64 17.22
CA ARG A 55 23.41 -10.87 16.09
C ARG A 55 22.07 -11.44 15.63
N LYS A 56 21.09 -10.57 15.30
CA LYS A 56 19.83 -10.98 14.66
C LYS A 56 20.15 -11.84 13.44
N ALA A 57 19.54 -13.02 13.39
CA ALA A 57 19.79 -13.92 12.29
C ALA A 57 19.14 -13.40 11.01
N MET A 58 19.96 -12.98 10.05
CA MET A 58 19.55 -12.66 8.69
C MET A 58 19.76 -13.85 7.77
N ILE A 59 19.00 -13.91 6.68
CA ILE A 59 19.12 -14.95 5.65
C ILE A 59 20.56 -15.04 5.10
N ASN A 60 21.02 -16.26 4.82
CA ASN A 60 22.28 -16.50 4.12
C ASN A 60 22.14 -16.08 2.65
N LEU A 61 23.05 -15.25 2.16
CA LEU A 61 23.06 -14.78 0.78
C LEU A 61 23.88 -15.69 -0.15
N ASP A 62 24.80 -16.49 0.41
CA ASP A 62 25.55 -17.47 -0.37
C ASP A 62 24.74 -18.75 -0.52
N VAL A 63 23.86 -18.75 -1.52
CA VAL A 63 23.03 -19.88 -1.89
C VAL A 63 23.69 -20.72 -2.99
N PRO A 64 23.32 -22.01 -3.13
CA PRO A 64 23.64 -22.78 -4.33
C PRO A 64 23.23 -22.01 -5.59
N ARG A 65 24.08 -22.00 -6.61
CA ARG A 65 23.87 -21.16 -7.80
C ARG A 65 22.64 -21.55 -8.62
N ASP A 66 22.18 -22.80 -8.53
CA ASP A 66 20.89 -23.25 -9.08
C ASP A 66 19.67 -22.70 -8.33
N LYS A 67 19.88 -22.01 -7.19
CA LYS A 67 18.86 -21.35 -6.36
C LYS A 67 19.02 -19.83 -6.33
N VAL A 68 19.81 -19.24 -7.22
CA VAL A 68 20.15 -17.81 -7.17
C VAL A 68 18.97 -16.89 -7.52
N ILE A 69 17.95 -17.40 -8.23
CA ILE A 69 16.69 -16.67 -8.41
C ILE A 69 15.84 -16.86 -7.14
N GLY A 70 15.70 -15.79 -6.35
CA GLY A 70 14.96 -15.84 -5.09
C GLY A 70 13.45 -15.94 -5.31
N PHE A 71 12.89 -14.98 -6.05
CA PHE A 71 11.46 -14.90 -6.33
C PHE A 71 11.16 -13.94 -7.49
N ALA A 72 9.89 -13.91 -7.91
CA ALA A 72 9.35 -12.95 -8.85
C ALA A 72 8.04 -12.36 -8.33
N ILE A 73 7.77 -11.12 -8.74
CA ILE A 73 6.52 -10.39 -8.49
C ILE A 73 6.10 -9.73 -9.80
N TYR A 74 4.79 -9.69 -10.05
CA TYR A 74 4.26 -9.13 -11.29
C TYR A 74 2.93 -8.41 -11.07
N THR A 75 2.60 -7.49 -11.97
CA THR A 75 1.24 -6.98 -12.17
C THR A 75 0.85 -7.07 -13.64
N LEU A 76 -0.46 -7.03 -13.88
CA LEU A 76 -1.05 -6.96 -15.22
C LEU A 76 -1.87 -5.68 -15.31
N GLU A 77 -1.52 -4.82 -16.26
CA GLU A 77 -2.26 -3.59 -16.54
C GLU A 77 -2.65 -3.56 -18.01
N GLY A 78 -3.95 -3.67 -18.30
CA GLY A 78 -4.45 -3.77 -19.67
C GLY A 78 -3.75 -4.89 -20.44
N SER A 79 -2.99 -4.53 -21.47
CA SER A 79 -2.20 -5.48 -22.28
C SER A 79 -0.71 -5.46 -21.95
N SER A 80 -0.33 -5.10 -20.72
CA SER A 80 1.06 -5.06 -20.28
C SER A 80 1.29 -5.96 -19.06
N LEU A 81 2.27 -6.85 -19.17
CA LEU A 81 2.87 -7.55 -18.04
C LEU A 81 4.12 -6.79 -17.60
N LYS A 82 4.18 -6.39 -16.33
CA LYS A 82 5.41 -5.94 -15.68
C LYS A 82 5.81 -6.94 -14.59
N MET A 83 7.06 -7.36 -14.60
CA MET A 83 7.60 -8.34 -13.66
C MET A 83 8.98 -7.91 -13.16
N THR A 84 9.19 -8.04 -11.86
CA THR A 84 10.50 -7.98 -11.22
C THR A 84 10.95 -9.39 -10.86
N ALA A 85 12.14 -9.78 -11.31
CA ALA A 85 12.86 -10.94 -10.81
C ALA A 85 13.89 -10.48 -9.77
N GLN A 86 13.81 -11.00 -8.55
CA GLN A 86 14.77 -10.72 -7.49
C GLN A 86 15.73 -11.89 -7.34
N LEU A 87 17.04 -11.60 -7.39
CA LEU A 87 18.09 -12.59 -7.26
C LEU A 87 18.84 -12.41 -5.94
N PHE A 88 19.42 -13.50 -5.47
CA PHE A 88 20.53 -13.44 -4.52
C PHE A 88 21.75 -12.81 -5.21
N PRO A 89 22.65 -12.15 -4.45
CA PRO A 89 23.85 -11.56 -5.01
C PRO A 89 24.69 -12.54 -5.85
N LEU A 90 25.24 -12.02 -6.95
CA LEU A 90 26.05 -12.80 -7.90
C LEU A 90 27.54 -12.59 -7.67
N LYS A 91 28.35 -13.59 -8.01
CA LYS A 91 29.80 -13.53 -8.08
C LYS A 91 30.25 -12.88 -9.41
N PRO A 92 31.49 -12.36 -9.50
CA PRO A 92 31.97 -11.57 -10.64
C PRO A 92 31.94 -12.29 -11.99
N ASP A 93 32.11 -13.61 -11.98
CA ASP A 93 32.14 -14.50 -13.15
C ASP A 93 30.75 -15.00 -13.58
N GLU A 94 29.70 -14.70 -12.81
CA GLU A 94 28.34 -15.13 -13.12
C GLU A 94 27.67 -14.23 -14.17
N SER A 95 26.81 -14.84 -15.00
CA SER A 95 25.98 -14.14 -15.99
C SER A 95 25.22 -12.97 -15.36
N GLN A 96 25.34 -11.77 -15.95
CA GLN A 96 24.60 -10.57 -15.53
C GLN A 96 23.25 -10.43 -16.25
N GLU A 97 22.72 -11.53 -16.80
CA GLU A 97 21.46 -11.59 -17.52
C GLU A 97 20.53 -12.68 -16.98
N ILE A 98 19.22 -12.42 -17.08
CA ILE A 98 18.14 -13.36 -16.77
C ILE A 98 17.13 -13.39 -17.91
N ARG A 99 16.60 -14.59 -18.19
CA ARG A 99 15.64 -14.84 -19.26
C ARG A 99 14.26 -15.11 -18.68
N LEU A 100 13.23 -14.58 -19.33
CA LEU A 100 11.84 -14.95 -19.13
C LEU A 100 11.39 -15.86 -20.27
N GLU A 101 10.92 -17.05 -19.91
CA GLU A 101 10.47 -18.05 -20.86
C GLU A 101 9.00 -18.43 -20.55
N LEU A 102 8.21 -18.68 -21.59
CA LEU A 102 6.85 -19.19 -21.47
C LEU A 102 6.76 -20.62 -21.97
N LYS A 103 5.90 -21.42 -21.34
CA LYS A 103 5.64 -22.79 -21.78
C LYS A 103 4.74 -22.79 -23.02
N LYS A 104 5.16 -23.49 -24.08
CA LYS A 104 4.41 -23.75 -25.32
C LYS A 104 4.42 -25.25 -25.62
N GLY A 105 3.28 -25.90 -25.38
CA GLY A 105 3.23 -27.37 -25.35
C GLY A 105 4.19 -27.91 -24.29
N ASP A 106 5.09 -28.79 -24.70
CA ASP A 106 6.12 -29.38 -23.82
C ASP A 106 7.44 -28.60 -23.82
N THR A 107 7.54 -27.51 -24.59
CA THR A 107 8.77 -26.73 -24.74
C THR A 107 8.69 -25.38 -24.03
N TRP A 108 9.84 -24.86 -23.61
CA TRP A 108 9.97 -23.51 -23.08
C TRP A 108 10.52 -22.57 -24.15
N LYS A 109 9.85 -21.46 -24.39
CA LYS A 109 10.27 -20.43 -25.35
C LYS A 109 10.70 -19.16 -24.62
N GLU A 110 11.94 -18.74 -24.82
CA GLU A 110 12.40 -17.40 -24.41
C GLU A 110 11.59 -16.32 -25.11
N ILE A 111 11.02 -15.41 -24.32
CA ILE A 111 10.25 -14.26 -24.82
C ILE A 111 10.92 -12.93 -24.51
N ALA A 112 11.83 -12.90 -23.52
CA ALA A 112 12.59 -11.72 -23.16
C ALA A 112 13.85 -12.10 -22.39
N LYS A 113 14.84 -11.21 -22.46
CA LYS A 113 16.08 -11.26 -21.71
C LYS A 113 16.38 -9.89 -21.14
N GLN A 114 16.81 -9.81 -19.89
CA GLN A 114 17.07 -8.56 -19.20
C GLN A 114 18.38 -8.61 -18.43
N LYS A 115 19.06 -7.46 -18.38
CA LYS A 115 20.23 -7.28 -17.52
C LYS A 115 19.81 -7.18 -16.06
N ILE A 116 20.64 -7.72 -15.19
CA ILE A 116 20.51 -7.61 -13.75
C ILE A 116 21.06 -6.25 -13.32
N ILE A 117 20.30 -5.55 -12.49
CA ILE A 117 20.62 -4.21 -12.01
C ILE A 117 21.24 -4.29 -10.63
N TYR A 118 22.36 -3.58 -10.48
CA TYR A 118 23.12 -3.41 -9.25
C TYR A 118 23.06 -1.93 -8.80
N PRO A 119 23.04 -1.61 -7.49
CA PRO A 119 22.93 -2.51 -6.32
C PRO A 119 21.54 -3.15 -6.22
N GLY A 120 21.37 -4.22 -5.42
CA GLY A 120 20.06 -4.83 -5.14
C GLY A 120 19.66 -6.03 -6.00
N TRP A 121 20.44 -6.38 -7.04
CA TRP A 121 20.35 -7.65 -7.78
C TRP A 121 18.94 -8.00 -8.29
N SER A 122 18.30 -7.06 -8.99
CA SER A 122 16.97 -7.27 -9.58
C SER A 122 16.99 -7.07 -11.09
N ALA A 123 16.11 -7.77 -11.81
CA ALA A 123 15.91 -7.59 -13.24
C ALA A 123 14.42 -7.37 -13.53
N HIS A 124 14.15 -6.67 -14.63
CA HIS A 124 12.87 -6.02 -14.82
C HIS A 124 12.35 -6.22 -16.23
N PHE A 125 11.20 -6.90 -16.36
CA PHE A 125 10.60 -7.25 -17.63
C PHE A 125 9.32 -6.45 -17.86
N ARG A 126 9.22 -5.81 -19.02
CA ARG A 126 7.95 -5.30 -19.56
C ARG A 126 7.64 -6.04 -20.84
N ILE A 127 6.49 -6.69 -20.89
CA ILE A 127 5.97 -7.36 -22.08
C ILE A 127 4.70 -6.64 -22.49
N ASN A 128 4.75 -5.91 -23.60
CA ASN A 128 3.60 -5.23 -24.18
C ASN A 128 2.77 -6.22 -25.01
N ASN A 129 1.52 -5.88 -25.30
CA ASN A 129 0.56 -6.73 -26.01
C ASN A 129 0.40 -8.12 -25.36
N TRP A 130 0.49 -8.16 -24.04
CA TRP A 130 0.26 -9.35 -23.24
C TRP A 130 -1.19 -9.81 -23.34
N ASP A 131 -1.39 -11.09 -23.62
CA ASP A 131 -2.71 -11.71 -23.62
C ASP A 131 -3.09 -12.13 -22.20
N GLY A 132 -3.72 -11.21 -21.46
CA GLY A 132 -4.22 -11.45 -20.10
C GLY A 132 -5.45 -12.36 -20.00
N THR A 133 -6.00 -12.85 -21.11
CA THR A 133 -7.23 -13.65 -21.10
C THR A 133 -7.01 -15.13 -20.77
N LYS A 134 -5.76 -15.58 -20.75
CA LYS A 134 -5.37 -16.97 -20.48
C LYS A 134 -4.23 -17.06 -19.47
N ASP A 135 -4.17 -18.20 -18.80
CA ASP A 135 -3.06 -18.55 -17.92
C ASP A 135 -1.80 -18.81 -18.76
N HIS A 136 -0.65 -18.29 -18.31
CA HIS A 136 0.65 -18.58 -18.91
C HIS A 136 1.59 -19.15 -17.85
N ALA A 137 1.98 -20.42 -18.01
CA ALA A 137 3.10 -20.97 -17.26
C ALA A 137 4.38 -20.25 -17.71
N TYR A 138 5.13 -19.70 -16.76
CA TYR A 138 6.40 -19.02 -17.03
C TYR A 138 7.52 -19.64 -16.21
N ARG A 139 8.75 -19.46 -16.69
CA ARG A 139 9.94 -19.62 -15.87
C ARG A 139 10.92 -18.49 -16.10
N LEU A 140 11.57 -18.07 -15.04
CA LEU A 140 12.78 -17.28 -15.09
C LEU A 140 13.98 -18.20 -15.09
N ARG A 141 15.00 -17.88 -15.90
CA ARG A 141 16.21 -18.68 -16.01
C ARG A 141 17.46 -17.80 -15.95
N HIS A 142 18.38 -18.14 -15.06
CA HIS A 142 19.69 -17.52 -14.92
C HIS A 142 20.77 -18.56 -15.18
N ALA A 143 21.75 -18.20 -16.03
CA ALA A 143 22.75 -19.13 -16.56
C ALA A 143 22.10 -20.45 -17.05
N GLU A 144 22.72 -21.60 -16.85
CA GLU A 144 22.17 -22.87 -17.32
C GLU A 144 21.20 -23.53 -16.34
N LYS A 145 21.46 -23.42 -15.03
CA LYS A 145 20.87 -24.29 -14.00
C LYS A 145 19.79 -23.62 -13.13
N ALA A 146 19.83 -22.31 -12.95
CA ALA A 146 18.92 -21.64 -12.02
C ALA A 146 17.57 -21.36 -12.68
N THR A 147 16.49 -21.87 -12.08
CA THR A 147 15.13 -21.68 -12.59
C THR A 147 14.15 -21.31 -11.48
N PHE A 148 13.23 -20.38 -11.76
CA PHE A 148 12.07 -20.09 -10.93
C PHE A 148 10.81 -20.15 -11.78
N GLU A 149 9.93 -21.12 -11.50
CA GLU A 149 8.71 -21.34 -12.26
C GLU A 149 7.48 -20.77 -11.55
N GLY A 150 6.50 -20.33 -12.32
CA GLY A 150 5.22 -19.84 -11.82
C GLY A 150 4.16 -19.79 -12.91
N LYS A 151 3.07 -19.09 -12.62
CA LYS A 151 1.96 -18.93 -13.56
C LYS A 151 1.46 -17.49 -13.56
N ILE A 152 1.58 -16.80 -14.69
CA ILE A 152 0.86 -15.54 -14.86
C ILE A 152 -0.61 -15.91 -15.07
N ARG A 153 -1.46 -15.63 -14.08
CA ARG A 153 -2.88 -15.96 -14.15
C ARG A 153 -3.57 -15.09 -15.19
N ARG A 154 -4.59 -15.65 -15.84
CA ARG A 154 -5.57 -14.86 -16.57
C ARG A 154 -6.22 -13.86 -15.62
N GLU A 155 -6.50 -12.67 -16.12
CA GLU A 155 -7.33 -11.71 -15.40
C GLU A 155 -8.73 -12.33 -15.21
N PRO A 156 -9.22 -12.46 -13.96
CA PRO A 156 -10.51 -13.09 -13.67
C PRO A 156 -11.66 -12.10 -13.91
N ALA A 157 -11.72 -11.45 -15.08
CA ALA A 157 -12.71 -10.43 -15.41
C ALA A 157 -14.16 -10.96 -15.32
N ASP A 158 -14.35 -12.26 -15.59
CA ASP A 158 -15.61 -13.00 -15.47
C ASP A 158 -16.05 -13.30 -14.03
N LYS A 159 -15.15 -13.19 -13.05
CA LYS A 159 -15.45 -13.50 -11.65
C LYS A 159 -16.31 -12.39 -11.04
N GLU A 160 -17.43 -12.76 -10.40
CA GLU A 160 -18.31 -11.77 -9.75
C GLU A 160 -17.67 -11.10 -8.53
N THR A 161 -16.82 -11.83 -7.79
CA THR A 161 -16.17 -11.36 -6.56
C THR A 161 -14.67 -11.41 -6.70
N ILE A 162 -14.01 -10.26 -6.61
CA ILE A 162 -12.55 -10.15 -6.57
C ILE A 162 -12.08 -10.13 -5.12
N VAL A 163 -11.06 -10.93 -4.81
CA VAL A 163 -10.52 -11.08 -3.45
C VAL A 163 -9.11 -10.50 -3.39
N VAL A 164 -8.90 -9.55 -2.49
CA VAL A 164 -7.62 -8.91 -2.23
C VAL A 164 -7.07 -9.40 -0.90
N GLY A 165 -5.86 -9.97 -0.90
CA GLY A 165 -5.11 -10.21 0.33
C GLY A 165 -4.53 -8.89 0.85
N ASN A 166 -4.86 -8.49 2.07
CA ASN A 166 -4.39 -7.25 2.70
C ASN A 166 -3.37 -7.59 3.81
N LEU A 167 -2.09 -7.33 3.56
CA LEU A 167 -0.99 -7.76 4.42
C LEU A 167 -0.02 -6.60 4.72
N SER A 168 0.60 -6.59 5.89
CA SER A 168 1.61 -5.59 6.26
C SER A 168 2.50 -6.08 7.40
N CYS A 169 3.61 -5.38 7.66
CA CYS A 169 4.38 -5.49 8.91
C CYS A 169 4.85 -6.91 9.26
N ASN A 170 5.93 -7.34 8.61
CA ASN A 170 6.53 -8.65 8.77
C ASN A 170 7.81 -8.59 9.63
N SER A 171 7.63 -8.52 10.95
CA SER A 171 8.75 -8.34 11.88
C SER A 171 9.91 -9.34 11.70
N SER A 172 11.14 -8.79 11.59
CA SER A 172 12.38 -9.57 11.52
C SER A 172 12.83 -10.20 12.84
N ARG A 173 12.09 -10.02 13.95
CA ARG A 173 12.40 -10.70 15.23
C ARG A 173 11.93 -12.17 15.22
N THR A 174 11.04 -12.54 14.31
CA THR A 174 10.67 -13.95 14.07
C THR A 174 11.17 -14.37 12.71
N THR A 175 12.21 -15.19 12.69
CA THR A 175 12.82 -15.71 11.47
C THR A 175 12.02 -16.88 10.89
N GLY A 176 12.38 -17.33 9.68
CA GLY A 176 11.85 -18.55 9.08
C GLY A 176 10.53 -18.39 8.33
N PRO A 177 9.92 -19.49 7.86
CA PRO A 177 8.74 -19.45 7.00
C PRO A 177 7.47 -19.00 7.74
N ARG A 178 6.40 -18.73 6.98
CA ARG A 178 5.06 -18.36 7.49
C ARG A 178 4.01 -19.44 7.14
N PRO A 179 4.23 -20.72 7.48
CA PRO A 179 3.53 -21.85 6.85
C PRO A 179 2.01 -21.80 6.94
N LEU A 180 1.44 -21.43 8.09
CA LEU A 180 -0.02 -21.31 8.23
C LEU A 180 -0.61 -20.15 7.44
N ILE A 181 0.06 -18.99 7.41
CA ILE A 181 -0.37 -17.86 6.59
C ILE A 181 -0.36 -18.26 5.10
N LEU A 182 0.72 -18.88 4.60
CA LEU A 182 0.77 -19.34 3.22
C LEU A 182 -0.27 -20.39 2.92
N LYS A 183 -0.40 -21.41 3.78
CA LYS A 183 -1.41 -22.46 3.62
C LYS A 183 -2.81 -21.85 3.50
N ASN A 184 -3.15 -20.92 4.38
CA ASN A 184 -4.46 -20.29 4.39
C ASN A 184 -4.69 -19.42 3.16
N LEU A 185 -3.73 -18.57 2.78
CA LEU A 185 -3.82 -17.74 1.57
C LEU A 185 -3.95 -18.60 0.30
N ILE A 186 -3.21 -19.70 0.21
CA ILE A 186 -3.32 -20.64 -0.92
C ILE A 186 -4.74 -21.23 -0.98
N ALA A 187 -5.30 -21.62 0.17
CA ALA A 187 -6.64 -22.20 0.27
C ALA A 187 -7.77 -21.18 0.03
N GLN A 188 -7.59 -19.92 0.44
CA GLN A 188 -8.55 -18.84 0.25
C GLN A 188 -8.49 -18.22 -1.16
N ASP A 189 -7.40 -18.48 -1.87
CA ASP A 189 -7.17 -18.12 -3.27
C ASP A 189 -7.47 -16.65 -3.61
N PRO A 190 -6.76 -15.67 -3.00
CA PRO A 190 -6.91 -14.27 -3.37
C PRO A 190 -6.49 -14.06 -4.83
N ASP A 191 -7.19 -13.16 -5.51
CA ASP A 191 -6.94 -12.80 -6.91
C ASP A 191 -5.76 -11.83 -7.04
N VAL A 192 -5.56 -10.96 -6.04
CA VAL A 192 -4.46 -9.99 -5.94
C VAL A 192 -3.95 -9.96 -4.49
N LEU A 193 -2.64 -9.80 -4.32
CA LEU A 193 -2.02 -9.56 -3.01
C LEU A 193 -1.63 -8.09 -2.87
N PHE A 194 -1.85 -7.50 -1.71
CA PHE A 194 -1.39 -6.17 -1.35
C PHE A 194 -0.56 -6.22 -0.06
N PHE A 195 0.72 -5.86 -0.17
CA PHE A 195 1.62 -5.67 0.96
C PHE A 195 1.83 -4.17 1.19
N ALA A 196 1.22 -3.64 2.24
CA ALA A 196 1.11 -2.20 2.50
C ALA A 196 2.39 -1.54 3.02
N GLY A 197 3.47 -2.28 3.22
CA GLY A 197 4.70 -1.76 3.84
C GLY A 197 5.25 -2.67 4.91
N ASP A 198 6.45 -2.33 5.36
CA ASP A 198 7.19 -3.05 6.38
C ASP A 198 7.40 -4.52 6.02
N GLN A 199 7.71 -4.78 4.76
CA GLN A 199 8.05 -6.14 4.32
C GLN A 199 9.34 -6.60 5.00
N THR A 200 10.23 -5.67 5.34
CA THR A 200 11.45 -5.92 6.13
C THR A 200 11.72 -4.86 7.21
N TYR A 201 12.27 -5.31 8.34
CA TYR A 201 12.79 -4.44 9.42
C TYR A 201 14.32 -4.48 9.53
N HIS A 202 15.00 -4.93 8.48
CA HIS A 202 16.46 -4.90 8.39
C HIS A 202 16.90 -3.55 7.81
N HIS A 203 16.88 -2.53 8.65
CA HIS A 203 16.98 -1.12 8.26
C HIS A 203 18.19 -0.73 7.42
N THR A 204 19.30 -1.46 7.55
CA THR A 204 20.54 -1.16 6.82
C THR A 204 20.94 -2.25 5.83
N GLN A 205 20.15 -3.30 5.68
CA GLN A 205 20.46 -4.48 4.85
C GLN A 205 19.24 -4.87 4.03
N HIS A 206 18.71 -3.91 3.28
CA HIS A 206 17.44 -4.04 2.59
C HIS A 206 17.41 -5.25 1.64
N THR A 207 18.44 -5.45 0.81
CA THR A 207 18.46 -6.58 -0.14
C THR A 207 18.36 -7.92 0.58
N SER A 208 19.04 -8.06 1.72
CA SER A 208 18.93 -9.27 2.54
C SER A 208 17.54 -9.43 3.14
N GLY A 209 16.92 -8.35 3.61
CA GLY A 209 15.58 -8.40 4.19
C GLY A 209 14.49 -8.64 3.16
N TRP A 210 14.63 -8.04 1.98
CA TRP A 210 13.73 -8.23 0.84
C TRP A 210 13.79 -9.67 0.31
N LEU A 211 14.99 -10.27 0.26
CA LEU A 211 15.14 -11.70 -0.04
C LEU A 211 14.53 -12.59 1.05
N GLU A 212 14.67 -12.24 2.33
CA GLU A 212 14.00 -12.98 3.42
C GLU A 212 12.47 -12.96 3.26
N PHE A 213 11.89 -11.77 3.04
CA PHE A 213 10.47 -11.62 2.73
C PHE A 213 10.05 -12.43 1.51
N GLY A 214 10.80 -12.30 0.42
CA GLY A 214 10.54 -13.01 -0.82
C GLY A 214 10.54 -14.51 -0.62
N MET A 215 11.54 -15.05 0.08
CA MET A 215 11.61 -16.47 0.39
C MET A 215 10.44 -16.96 1.28
N GLN A 216 9.89 -16.09 2.13
CA GLN A 216 8.72 -16.42 2.93
C GLN A 216 7.44 -16.49 2.09
N PHE A 217 7.26 -15.64 1.07
CA PHE A 217 5.99 -15.49 0.35
C PHE A 217 6.03 -15.90 -1.15
N ARG A 218 7.18 -16.32 -1.68
CA ARG A 218 7.34 -16.63 -3.12
C ARG A 218 6.35 -17.65 -3.67
N ASP A 219 5.89 -18.58 -2.84
CA ASP A 219 5.00 -19.67 -3.26
C ASP A 219 3.58 -19.16 -3.54
N ILE A 220 3.14 -18.08 -2.88
CA ILE A 220 1.87 -17.39 -3.18
C ILE A 220 2.05 -16.30 -4.25
N MET A 221 3.21 -15.61 -4.27
CA MET A 221 3.47 -14.53 -5.23
C MET A 221 3.79 -15.02 -6.64
N ARG A 222 4.29 -16.26 -6.81
CA ARG A 222 4.66 -16.79 -8.13
C ARG A 222 3.51 -16.89 -9.11
N ASP A 223 2.28 -16.91 -8.62
CA ASP A 223 1.11 -17.05 -9.46
C ASP A 223 0.02 -16.01 -9.25
N ARG A 224 0.16 -15.03 -8.36
CA ARG A 224 -0.84 -13.98 -8.15
C ARG A 224 -0.23 -12.60 -8.39
N PRO A 225 -0.90 -11.69 -9.11
CA PRO A 225 -0.51 -10.30 -9.14
C PRO A 225 -0.32 -9.78 -7.72
N THR A 226 0.80 -9.12 -7.49
CA THR A 226 1.19 -8.63 -6.17
C THR A 226 1.47 -7.15 -6.27
N ILE A 227 0.90 -6.37 -5.37
CA ILE A 227 1.16 -4.95 -5.18
C ILE A 227 1.97 -4.84 -3.89
N THR A 228 3.19 -4.34 -3.96
CA THR A 228 3.99 -3.98 -2.78
C THR A 228 4.32 -2.50 -2.82
N ILE A 229 4.27 -1.83 -1.68
CA ILE A 229 4.73 -0.46 -1.48
C ILE A 229 5.62 -0.40 -0.23
N PRO A 230 6.74 0.36 -0.25
CA PRO A 230 7.59 0.53 0.93
C PRO A 230 6.97 1.49 1.94
N ASP A 231 7.25 1.22 3.21
CA ASP A 231 7.02 2.13 4.34
C ASP A 231 8.36 2.50 5.02
N ASP A 232 8.30 3.10 6.21
CA ASP A 232 9.43 3.64 6.94
C ASP A 232 10.55 2.63 7.22
N HIS A 233 10.23 1.43 7.67
CA HIS A 233 11.23 0.43 8.04
C HIS A 233 11.90 -0.22 6.82
N ASP A 234 11.22 -0.26 5.67
CA ASP A 234 11.83 -0.70 4.41
C ASP A 234 12.94 0.26 3.96
N ILE A 235 12.69 1.56 4.13
CA ILE A 235 13.65 2.66 3.87
C ILE A 235 14.69 2.78 5.00
N GLY A 236 14.48 2.07 6.10
CA GLY A 236 15.43 1.95 7.21
C GLY A 236 15.35 3.03 8.27
N GLN A 237 14.24 3.76 8.32
CA GLN A 237 13.96 4.72 9.39
C GLN A 237 13.03 4.11 10.43
N ALA A 238 12.96 4.75 11.60
CA ALA A 238 11.98 4.37 12.62
C ALA A 238 10.57 4.85 12.28
N ASN A 239 10.49 6.02 11.63
CA ASN A 239 9.30 6.69 11.13
C ASN A 239 9.68 7.43 9.83
N LEU A 240 8.72 7.68 8.93
CA LEU A 240 8.95 8.40 7.69
C LEU A 240 7.94 9.53 7.48
N TRP A 241 8.46 10.76 7.45
CA TRP A 241 7.81 11.92 6.85
C TRP A 241 8.70 12.38 5.72
N GLY A 242 8.37 12.03 4.48
CA GLY A 242 9.30 12.16 3.35
C GLY A 242 9.65 13.60 2.99
N GLU A 243 8.84 14.59 3.39
CA GLU A 243 9.09 16.04 3.24
C GLU A 243 9.60 16.40 1.84
N SER A 244 9.00 15.77 0.81
CA SER A 244 9.38 15.93 -0.59
C SER A 244 10.88 15.73 -0.88
N GLY A 245 11.56 14.89 -0.10
CA GLY A 245 12.90 14.39 -0.41
C GLY A 245 14.04 15.20 0.17
N ILE A 246 13.81 16.01 1.21
CA ILE A 246 14.95 16.65 1.90
C ILE A 246 15.81 15.61 2.64
N GLN A 247 16.95 16.06 3.14
CA GLN A 247 17.81 15.24 3.99
C GLN A 247 17.29 15.29 5.43
N ALA A 248 16.99 14.12 6.02
CA ALA A 248 16.68 14.04 7.44
C ALA A 248 17.94 14.20 8.29
N THR A 249 17.80 14.77 9.49
CA THR A 249 18.91 14.99 10.43
C THR A 249 19.32 13.70 11.14
N ASN A 250 18.37 12.77 11.32
CA ASN A 250 18.58 11.50 11.99
C ASN A 250 17.63 10.41 11.44
N ALA A 251 17.92 9.14 11.75
CA ALA A 251 17.15 7.99 11.28
C ALA A 251 15.84 7.75 12.05
N ALA A 252 15.54 8.53 13.11
CA ALA A 252 14.25 8.45 13.79
C ALA A 252 13.13 9.12 12.98
N GLY A 253 13.47 10.06 12.09
CA GLY A 253 12.56 10.63 11.09
C GLY A 253 11.85 11.98 11.37
N PRO A 254 11.67 12.49 12.61
CA PRO A 254 10.71 13.57 12.85
C PRO A 254 11.11 14.93 12.23
N SER A 255 12.37 15.13 11.86
CA SER A 255 12.84 16.29 11.09
C SER A 255 12.28 16.39 9.67
N GLY A 256 11.63 15.32 9.19
CA GLY A 256 11.27 15.14 7.80
C GLY A 256 12.47 14.77 6.91
N GLY A 257 12.18 14.19 5.75
CA GLY A 257 13.14 13.77 4.75
C GLY A 257 13.58 12.31 4.85
N TYR A 258 14.62 12.01 4.06
CA TYR A 258 15.28 10.72 4.01
C TYR A 258 16.68 10.82 4.61
N PHE A 259 16.99 9.97 5.59
CA PHE A 259 18.27 9.94 6.29
C PHE A 259 19.39 9.34 5.45
N TYR A 260 19.10 8.28 4.70
CA TYR A 260 20.09 7.60 3.85
C TYR A 260 20.27 8.28 2.48
N ALA A 261 21.26 7.82 1.73
CA ALA A 261 21.57 8.31 0.39
C ALA A 261 20.39 8.09 -0.59
N PRO A 262 20.13 9.00 -1.55
CA PRO A 262 19.05 8.86 -2.51
C PRO A 262 19.16 7.58 -3.35
N GLU A 263 20.38 7.13 -3.64
CA GLU A 263 20.68 5.90 -4.37
C GLU A 263 20.17 4.66 -3.62
N TYR A 264 20.29 4.65 -2.29
CA TYR A 264 19.73 3.59 -1.45
C TYR A 264 18.20 3.63 -1.45
N VAL A 265 17.61 4.81 -1.25
CA VAL A 265 16.14 5.00 -1.30
C VAL A 265 15.58 4.53 -2.65
N ASN A 266 16.26 4.90 -3.74
CA ASN A 266 15.91 4.51 -5.11
C ASN A 266 16.09 2.99 -5.35
N MET A 267 17.09 2.36 -4.75
CA MET A 267 17.26 0.90 -4.77
C MET A 267 16.09 0.19 -4.08
N VAL A 268 15.75 0.62 -2.86
CA VAL A 268 14.63 0.06 -2.08
C VAL A 268 13.32 0.15 -2.84
N GLN A 269 12.94 1.34 -3.30
CA GLN A 269 11.68 1.50 -4.05
C GLN A 269 11.70 0.67 -5.34
N ARG A 270 12.82 0.58 -6.06
CA ARG A 270 12.88 -0.16 -7.32
C ARG A 270 12.64 -1.65 -7.08
N GLN A 271 13.27 -2.22 -6.06
CA GLN A 271 13.07 -3.63 -5.68
C GLN A 271 11.61 -3.92 -5.32
N GLN A 272 10.94 -2.97 -4.66
CA GLN A 272 9.56 -3.15 -4.21
C GLN A 272 8.48 -2.64 -5.16
N THR A 273 8.73 -1.78 -6.15
CA THR A 273 7.64 -1.12 -6.90
C THR A 273 7.81 -1.12 -8.40
N TRP A 274 8.96 -1.58 -8.95
CA TRP A 274 9.17 -1.51 -10.40
C TRP A 274 8.12 -2.28 -11.23
N HIS A 275 7.62 -3.40 -10.69
CA HIS A 275 6.60 -4.24 -11.31
C HIS A 275 5.19 -3.63 -11.30
N LEU A 276 4.95 -2.52 -10.58
CA LEU A 276 3.70 -1.77 -10.66
C LEU A 276 3.60 -1.02 -11.99
N PRO A 277 2.41 -0.53 -12.39
CA PRO A 277 2.29 0.45 -13.47
C PRO A 277 3.25 1.63 -13.34
N ASP A 278 3.53 2.31 -14.45
CA ASP A 278 4.43 3.47 -14.40
C ASP A 278 3.78 4.61 -13.63
N PRO A 279 4.56 5.42 -12.90
CA PRO A 279 3.99 6.51 -12.10
C PRO A 279 3.24 7.48 -13.00
N VAL A 280 2.04 7.87 -12.57
CA VAL A 280 1.19 8.82 -13.33
C VAL A 280 1.83 10.20 -13.51
N ASP A 281 2.74 10.54 -12.61
CA ASP A 281 3.61 11.72 -12.70
C ASP A 281 5.02 11.29 -12.27
N PRO A 282 5.91 10.92 -13.22
CA PRO A 282 7.20 10.29 -12.92
C PRO A 282 8.29 11.27 -12.49
N LYS A 283 7.97 12.58 -12.35
CA LYS A 283 8.98 13.58 -11.99
C LYS A 283 9.59 13.26 -10.61
N PRO A 284 10.93 13.16 -10.47
CA PRO A 284 11.53 12.93 -9.17
C PRO A 284 11.30 14.12 -8.23
N ILE A 285 11.34 13.85 -6.93
CA ILE A 285 11.33 14.88 -5.88
C ILE A 285 12.78 15.34 -5.60
N LYS A 286 12.99 16.10 -4.51
CA LYS A 286 14.33 16.60 -4.16
C LYS A 286 15.33 15.45 -4.02
N ARG A 287 16.60 15.77 -4.24
CA ARG A 287 17.74 14.82 -4.24
C ARG A 287 17.58 13.68 -5.26
N ASN A 288 16.80 13.89 -6.32
CA ASN A 288 16.55 12.90 -7.38
C ASN A 288 15.97 11.56 -6.86
N ILE A 289 15.18 11.63 -5.80
CA ILE A 289 14.44 10.47 -5.30
C ILE A 289 13.23 10.26 -6.21
N GLY A 290 13.03 9.02 -6.68
CA GLY A 290 11.92 8.67 -7.55
C GLY A 290 10.57 8.65 -6.83
N VAL A 291 9.53 8.46 -7.63
CA VAL A 291 8.13 8.30 -7.22
C VAL A 291 7.55 7.07 -7.90
N TYR A 292 6.53 6.46 -7.29
CA TYR A 292 5.83 5.26 -7.75
C TYR A 292 4.31 5.33 -7.63
N PHE A 293 3.72 6.41 -7.09
CA PHE A 293 2.26 6.51 -7.01
C PHE A 293 1.62 6.38 -8.41
N THR A 294 0.62 5.52 -8.52
CA THR A 294 -0.01 5.14 -9.79
C THR A 294 -1.40 4.55 -9.53
N ASP A 295 -2.13 4.19 -10.58
CA ASP A 295 -3.26 3.28 -10.48
C ASP A 295 -3.01 1.95 -11.20
N LEU A 296 -3.81 0.94 -10.84
CA LEU A 296 -3.85 -0.37 -11.46
C LEU A 296 -5.31 -0.79 -11.58
N THR A 297 -5.80 -1.07 -12.78
CA THR A 297 -7.14 -1.65 -12.96
C THR A 297 -7.03 -3.13 -13.31
N TYR A 298 -7.60 -3.97 -12.44
CA TYR A 298 -7.54 -5.42 -12.55
C TYR A 298 -8.90 -6.05 -12.21
N ALA A 299 -9.44 -6.82 -13.14
CA ALA A 299 -10.68 -7.59 -13.05
C ALA A 299 -11.92 -6.77 -12.66
N GLY A 300 -11.98 -5.50 -13.03
CA GLY A 300 -13.08 -4.59 -12.66
C GLY A 300 -12.84 -3.79 -11.38
N ILE A 301 -11.70 -3.96 -10.70
CA ILE A 301 -11.33 -3.15 -9.54
C ILE A 301 -10.20 -2.22 -9.92
N SER A 302 -10.40 -0.91 -9.74
CA SER A 302 -9.36 0.10 -9.95
C SER A 302 -8.74 0.48 -8.61
N PHE A 303 -7.44 0.25 -8.47
CA PHE A 303 -6.65 0.53 -7.29
C PHE A 303 -5.86 1.82 -7.48
N ALA A 304 -6.07 2.83 -6.65
CA ALA A 304 -5.12 3.94 -6.51
C ALA A 304 -4.04 3.55 -5.49
N ILE A 305 -2.79 3.51 -5.93
CA ILE A 305 -1.62 3.14 -5.13
C ILE A 305 -0.90 4.42 -4.72
N LEU A 306 -0.85 4.69 -3.41
CA LEU A 306 -0.33 5.93 -2.86
C LEU A 306 1.11 5.83 -2.36
N GLU A 307 1.71 7.01 -2.24
CA GLU A 307 2.96 7.29 -1.54
C GLU A 307 2.67 8.26 -0.38
N ASP A 308 1.85 7.81 0.57
CA ASP A 308 1.33 8.68 1.64
C ASP A 308 2.43 9.23 2.58
N ARG A 309 3.57 8.53 2.67
CA ARG A 309 4.79 8.95 3.36
C ARG A 309 5.60 10.00 2.59
N LYS A 310 5.64 9.94 1.26
CA LYS A 310 6.64 10.62 0.39
C LYS A 310 6.65 12.15 0.50
N PHE A 311 5.46 12.74 0.61
CA PHE A 311 5.29 14.20 0.63
C PHE A 311 4.93 14.74 2.01
N LYS A 312 4.74 13.84 2.97
CA LYS A 312 4.25 14.16 4.29
C LYS A 312 5.25 15.05 5.04
N THR A 313 4.74 16.09 5.67
CA THR A 313 5.56 17.06 6.41
C THR A 313 6.09 16.46 7.71
N GLY A 314 7.35 16.72 8.08
CA GLY A 314 7.93 16.33 9.37
C GLY A 314 7.44 17.21 10.53
N PRO A 315 7.11 16.64 11.71
CA PRO A 315 6.58 17.41 12.83
C PRO A 315 7.63 18.23 13.61
N GLU A 316 8.90 17.86 13.57
CA GLU A 316 9.94 18.57 14.32
C GLU A 316 10.19 19.97 13.75
N GLY A 317 9.97 20.99 14.57
CA GLY A 317 10.15 22.39 14.20
C GLY A 317 9.00 23.01 13.39
N THR A 318 8.03 22.21 12.93
CA THR A 318 6.84 22.71 12.22
C THR A 318 5.65 22.95 13.14
N ILE A 319 5.62 22.26 14.29
CA ILE A 319 4.61 22.40 15.33
C ILE A 319 5.27 22.47 16.72
N PRO A 320 4.56 22.95 17.76
CA PRO A 320 5.07 22.93 19.12
C PRO A 320 5.35 21.51 19.62
N LYS A 321 6.40 21.32 20.42
CA LYS A 321 6.67 20.05 21.09
C LYS A 321 5.65 19.81 22.20
N MET A 322 4.87 18.73 22.10
CA MET A 322 3.77 18.41 23.03
C MET A 322 3.88 17.03 23.71
N GLY A 323 5.07 16.45 23.64
CA GLY A 323 5.38 15.16 24.22
C GLY A 323 6.89 14.90 24.27
N PRO A 324 7.30 13.71 24.74
CA PRO A 324 8.71 13.36 24.82
C PRO A 324 9.39 13.32 23.43
N ARG A 325 8.64 12.95 22.38
CA ARG A 325 9.06 12.99 20.98
C ARG A 325 8.31 14.08 20.21
N PRO A 326 8.87 14.63 19.11
CA PRO A 326 8.21 15.65 18.30
C PRO A 326 6.88 15.20 17.65
N ASP A 327 6.73 13.90 17.44
CA ASP A 327 5.59 13.25 16.80
C ASP A 327 4.57 12.65 17.79
N HIS A 328 4.79 12.85 19.10
CA HIS A 328 3.91 12.34 20.15
C HIS A 328 3.21 13.50 20.88
N ILE A 329 1.92 13.34 21.10
CA ILE A 329 1.13 14.24 21.95
C ILE A 329 0.51 13.41 23.08
N ASN A 330 0.69 13.88 24.32
CA ASN A 330 0.24 13.16 25.52
C ASN A 330 -0.75 13.96 26.38
N ASP A 331 -0.69 15.30 26.37
CA ASP A 331 -1.56 16.13 27.19
C ASP A 331 -2.98 16.21 26.59
N PRO A 332 -4.02 15.69 27.25
CA PRO A 332 -5.40 15.78 26.76
C PRO A 332 -5.96 17.20 26.68
N LYS A 333 -5.32 18.19 27.32
CA LYS A 333 -5.76 19.60 27.33
C LYS A 333 -5.22 20.42 26.15
N TYR A 334 -4.39 19.83 25.28
CA TYR A 334 -3.79 20.56 24.16
C TYR A 334 -4.83 21.10 23.18
N ASP A 335 -4.54 22.25 22.58
CA ASP A 335 -5.35 22.77 21.48
C ASP A 335 -5.03 22.01 20.19
N ARG A 336 -5.96 21.20 19.70
CA ARG A 336 -5.83 20.45 18.43
C ARG A 336 -5.49 21.35 17.24
N LYS A 337 -5.90 22.62 17.23
CA LYS A 337 -5.59 23.55 16.14
C LYS A 337 -4.10 23.94 16.08
N SER A 338 -3.39 23.82 17.19
CA SER A 338 -1.95 24.14 17.26
C SER A 338 -1.08 23.22 16.41
N VAL A 339 -1.62 22.06 15.98
CA VAL A 339 -0.94 21.10 15.11
C VAL A 339 -1.57 20.99 13.72
N ASP A 340 -2.70 21.64 13.45
CA ASP A 340 -3.27 21.81 12.10
C ASP A 340 -2.82 23.14 11.49
N VAL A 341 -1.50 23.25 11.25
CA VAL A 341 -0.88 24.49 10.78
C VAL A 341 -1.03 24.63 9.26
N LYS A 342 -1.23 25.87 8.78
CA LYS A 342 -1.31 26.15 7.35
C LYS A 342 0.00 25.79 6.65
N GLY A 343 -0.10 25.10 5.52
CA GLY A 343 1.04 24.78 4.64
C GLY A 343 1.63 23.39 4.85
N LEU A 344 1.27 22.70 5.94
CA LEU A 344 1.71 21.32 6.14
C LEU A 344 1.06 20.39 5.10
N LYS A 345 1.80 19.40 4.64
CA LYS A 345 1.37 18.48 3.58
C LYS A 345 1.24 17.05 4.11
N LEU A 346 0.24 16.34 3.60
CA LEU A 346 0.11 14.88 3.74
C LEU A 346 0.50 14.21 2.42
N LEU A 347 -0.45 14.09 1.48
CA LEU A 347 -0.19 13.51 0.16
C LEU A 347 0.58 14.44 -0.80
N GLY A 348 0.53 15.75 -0.54
CA GLY A 348 1.04 16.77 -1.46
C GLY A 348 0.16 16.97 -2.70
N ASP A 349 0.40 18.05 -3.44
CA ASP A 349 -0.51 18.51 -4.49
C ASP A 349 -0.52 17.56 -5.71
N ARG A 350 0.59 16.86 -5.97
CA ARG A 350 0.74 15.90 -7.08
C ARG A 350 -0.17 14.68 -6.90
N GLN A 351 -0.19 14.09 -5.70
CA GLN A 351 -1.06 12.95 -5.40
C GLN A 351 -2.52 13.35 -5.27
N LEU A 352 -2.83 14.54 -4.74
CA LEU A 352 -4.21 15.05 -4.72
C LEU A 352 -4.74 15.27 -6.14
N LYS A 353 -3.92 15.82 -7.05
CA LYS A 353 -4.26 15.94 -8.47
C LYS A 353 -4.46 14.57 -9.13
N PHE A 354 -3.59 13.60 -8.82
CA PHE A 354 -3.76 12.22 -9.27
C PHE A 354 -5.10 11.64 -8.81
N LEU A 355 -5.40 11.66 -7.51
CA LEU A 355 -6.67 11.15 -6.96
C LEU A 355 -7.87 11.86 -7.58
N ASN A 356 -7.79 13.17 -7.78
CA ASN A 356 -8.84 13.93 -8.43
C ASN A 356 -9.11 13.44 -9.86
N ASN A 357 -8.06 13.22 -10.66
CA ASN A 357 -8.19 12.69 -12.02
C ASN A 357 -8.67 11.23 -12.02
N TRP A 358 -8.07 10.38 -11.18
CA TRP A 358 -8.39 8.96 -11.06
C TRP A 358 -9.83 8.73 -10.59
N SER A 359 -10.37 9.59 -9.71
CA SER A 359 -11.77 9.49 -9.26
C SER A 359 -12.78 9.64 -10.40
N GLN A 360 -12.38 10.34 -11.47
CA GLN A 360 -13.21 10.64 -12.63
C GLN A 360 -13.07 9.60 -13.75
N ASP A 361 -12.01 8.80 -13.74
CA ASP A 361 -11.76 7.75 -14.73
C ASP A 361 -12.25 6.39 -14.24
N TRP A 362 -13.26 5.85 -14.89
CA TRP A 362 -13.83 4.53 -14.58
C TRP A 362 -13.55 3.50 -15.67
N THR A 363 -12.61 3.77 -16.58
CA THR A 363 -12.22 2.84 -17.65
C THR A 363 -11.88 1.48 -17.06
N GLY A 364 -12.61 0.44 -17.47
CA GLY A 364 -12.43 -0.93 -16.96
C GLY A 364 -12.80 -1.16 -15.49
N ALA A 365 -13.31 -0.15 -14.78
CA ALA A 365 -13.61 -0.23 -13.35
C ALA A 365 -15.11 -0.33 -13.05
N GLU A 366 -15.47 -1.20 -12.11
CA GLU A 366 -16.79 -1.34 -11.49
C GLU A 366 -16.79 -0.87 -10.03
N GLN A 367 -15.64 -1.01 -9.35
CA GLN A 367 -15.40 -0.48 -8.01
C GLN A 367 -13.99 0.10 -7.90
N LYS A 368 -13.77 0.93 -6.89
CA LYS A 368 -12.51 1.64 -6.65
C LYS A 368 -11.97 1.38 -5.25
N VAL A 369 -10.66 1.23 -5.14
CA VAL A 369 -9.95 0.95 -3.89
C VAL A 369 -8.74 1.86 -3.81
N VAL A 370 -8.44 2.37 -2.62
CA VAL A 370 -7.22 3.13 -2.33
C VAL A 370 -6.33 2.29 -1.44
N LEU A 371 -5.06 2.22 -1.81
CA LEU A 371 -4.01 1.49 -1.13
C LEU A 371 -2.99 2.49 -0.58
N SER A 372 -2.71 2.44 0.72
CA SER A 372 -1.73 3.31 1.36
C SER A 372 -0.98 2.58 2.45
N GLN A 373 0.11 3.17 2.94
CA GLN A 373 0.95 2.58 3.96
C GLN A 373 0.21 2.58 5.30
N THR A 374 -0.36 3.73 5.70
CA THR A 374 -0.96 3.89 7.02
C THR A 374 -2.38 4.49 6.98
N ALA A 375 -3.10 4.36 8.09
CA ALA A 375 -4.50 4.74 8.22
C ALA A 375 -4.70 6.27 8.26
N PHE A 376 -5.76 6.78 7.63
CA PHE A 376 -6.18 8.20 7.73
C PHE A 376 -6.88 8.51 9.06
N CYS A 377 -6.44 7.92 10.17
CA CYS A 377 -6.92 8.21 11.52
C CYS A 377 -5.97 7.67 12.61
N GLY A 378 -6.08 8.24 13.81
CA GLY A 378 -5.37 7.76 15.00
C GLY A 378 -6.21 6.73 15.74
N ALA A 379 -6.18 5.47 15.30
CA ALA A 379 -6.97 4.39 15.90
C ALA A 379 -6.24 3.64 17.03
N VAL A 380 -5.09 4.13 17.49
CA VAL A 380 -4.28 3.49 18.52
C VAL A 380 -4.07 4.45 19.68
N HIS A 381 -4.27 3.96 20.91
CA HIS A 381 -4.17 4.77 22.13
C HIS A 381 -3.06 4.31 23.08
N ILE A 382 -2.53 3.10 22.90
CA ILE A 382 -1.50 2.52 23.78
C ILE A 382 -0.42 1.92 22.90
N HIS A 383 0.84 2.25 23.20
CA HIS A 383 1.99 2.02 22.31
C HIS A 383 3.13 1.31 23.05
N GLY A 384 3.65 0.21 22.48
CA GLY A 384 4.80 -0.53 23.00
C GLY A 384 4.48 -1.41 24.22
N SER A 385 3.96 -0.81 25.30
CA SER A 385 3.56 -1.50 26.53
C SER A 385 2.11 -1.16 26.93
N PRO A 386 1.40 -2.05 27.66
CA PRO A 386 0.01 -1.81 28.09
C PRO A 386 -0.21 -0.56 28.95
N THR A 387 0.85 0.00 29.54
CA THR A 387 0.79 1.18 30.42
C THR A 387 1.17 2.49 29.72
N ASN A 388 1.66 2.44 28.48
CA ASN A 388 2.16 3.60 27.76
C ASN A 388 1.08 4.18 26.84
N ARG A 389 0.18 4.97 27.42
CA ARG A 389 -0.87 5.68 26.68
C ARG A 389 -0.27 6.83 25.87
N LEU A 390 -0.64 6.90 24.60
CA LEU A 390 -0.36 7.99 23.68
C LEU A 390 -1.69 8.59 23.21
N LEU A 391 -1.85 9.91 23.33
CA LEU A 391 -3.10 10.55 22.94
C LEU A 391 -3.18 10.68 21.42
N ALA A 392 -2.12 11.19 20.78
CA ALA A 392 -2.03 11.28 19.33
C ALA A 392 -0.64 10.88 18.83
N ASP A 393 -0.65 10.09 17.76
CA ASP A 393 0.52 9.69 16.98
C ASP A 393 0.47 10.39 15.61
N LEU A 394 1.41 11.31 15.39
CA LEU A 394 1.51 12.10 14.15
C LEU A 394 2.10 11.30 12.98
N ASP A 395 2.55 10.07 13.24
CA ASP A 395 3.06 9.16 12.23
C ASP A 395 1.96 8.58 11.33
N SER A 396 0.77 8.36 11.88
CA SER A 396 -0.41 7.97 11.08
C SER A 396 -0.85 9.09 10.13
N ASN A 397 -1.65 8.78 9.11
CA ASN A 397 -2.24 9.79 8.22
C ASN A 397 -3.41 10.55 8.87
N ALA A 398 -3.59 10.44 10.19
CA ALA A 398 -4.47 11.32 10.96
C ALA A 398 -3.99 12.78 10.95
N TRP A 399 -2.70 12.99 10.71
CA TRP A 399 -2.03 14.28 10.69
C TRP A 399 -1.19 14.48 9.41
N PRO A 400 -1.10 15.71 8.86
CA PRO A 400 -1.85 16.91 9.24
C PRO A 400 -3.36 16.81 8.97
N GLN A 401 -4.21 17.37 9.83
CA GLN A 401 -5.67 17.20 9.78
C GLN A 401 -6.28 17.76 8.49
N THR A 402 -5.87 18.96 8.07
CA THR A 402 -6.30 19.53 6.78
C THR A 402 -5.88 18.63 5.61
N GLY A 403 -4.64 18.13 5.63
CA GLY A 403 -4.12 17.21 4.60
C GLY A 403 -4.91 15.89 4.53
N ARG A 404 -5.22 15.31 5.69
CA ARG A 404 -6.09 14.13 5.85
C ARG A 404 -7.46 14.36 5.25
N ASN A 405 -8.12 15.46 5.62
CA ASN A 405 -9.48 15.74 5.15
C ASN A 405 -9.51 15.95 3.64
N ASN A 406 -8.50 16.60 3.06
CA ASN A 406 -8.39 16.74 1.61
C ASN A 406 -8.23 15.39 0.91
N ALA A 407 -7.38 14.49 1.43
CA ALA A 407 -7.25 13.14 0.92
C ALA A 407 -8.59 12.38 0.96
N LEU A 408 -9.25 12.35 2.13
CA LEU A 408 -10.51 11.62 2.29
C LEU A 408 -11.65 12.18 1.42
N ARG A 409 -11.66 13.49 1.12
CA ARG A 409 -12.62 14.06 0.17
C ARG A 409 -12.41 13.52 -1.25
N GLU A 410 -11.16 13.42 -1.72
CA GLU A 410 -10.88 12.82 -3.03
C GLU A 410 -11.19 11.32 -3.06
N ILE A 411 -10.90 10.58 -1.98
CA ILE A 411 -11.25 9.15 -1.86
C ILE A 411 -12.79 8.96 -1.90
N ARG A 412 -13.53 9.79 -1.15
CA ARG A 412 -15.00 9.78 -1.12
C ARG A 412 -15.62 10.07 -2.49
N ARG A 413 -15.04 10.99 -3.28
CA ARG A 413 -15.54 11.33 -4.64
C ARG A 413 -15.60 10.14 -5.58
N ALA A 414 -14.78 9.11 -5.32
CA ALA A 414 -14.72 7.87 -6.05
C ALA A 414 -15.55 6.72 -5.42
N ASN A 415 -16.22 6.97 -4.28
CA ASN A 415 -16.78 5.94 -3.40
C ASN A 415 -15.74 4.86 -3.02
N ALA A 416 -14.45 5.19 -2.99
CA ALA A 416 -13.41 4.18 -2.88
C ALA A 416 -13.28 3.62 -1.46
N THR A 417 -13.10 2.30 -1.35
CA THR A 417 -12.74 1.63 -0.10
C THR A 417 -11.24 1.80 0.18
N HIS A 418 -10.82 1.93 1.43
CA HIS A 418 -9.41 2.11 1.81
C HIS A 418 -8.81 0.85 2.46
N LEU A 419 -7.66 0.39 1.96
CA LEU A 419 -6.87 -0.69 2.57
C LEU A 419 -5.46 -0.15 2.93
N CYS A 420 -4.96 -0.48 4.11
CA CYS A 420 -3.66 -0.01 4.60
C CYS A 420 -3.03 -0.94 5.66
N GLY A 421 -1.82 -0.61 6.12
CA GLY A 421 -1.04 -1.33 7.14
C GLY A 421 -0.49 -0.44 8.26
N ASP A 422 0.80 -0.57 8.56
CA ASP A 422 1.60 0.18 9.57
C ASP A 422 1.20 -0.02 11.05
N GLN A 423 -0.10 0.01 11.37
CA GLN A 423 -0.52 0.29 12.74
C GLN A 423 -0.36 -0.86 13.76
N HIS A 424 0.16 -2.02 13.36
CA HIS A 424 0.35 -3.22 14.20
C HIS A 424 -0.90 -3.62 15.02
N LEU A 425 -2.07 -3.17 14.60
CA LEU A 425 -3.37 -3.39 15.19
C LEU A 425 -4.35 -3.48 14.03
N ALA A 426 -5.04 -4.62 13.89
CA ALA A 426 -6.11 -4.69 12.91
C ALA A 426 -7.24 -3.78 13.35
N VAL A 427 -7.69 -2.91 12.45
CA VAL A 427 -8.82 -2.01 12.70
C VAL A 427 -9.65 -1.87 11.44
N SER A 428 -10.97 -1.95 11.58
CA SER A 428 -11.90 -1.47 10.56
C SER A 428 -12.65 -0.26 11.08
N VAL A 429 -12.62 0.83 10.32
CA VAL A 429 -13.31 2.07 10.66
C VAL A 429 -14.15 2.57 9.49
N ARG A 430 -15.12 3.43 9.79
CA ARG A 430 -15.65 4.39 8.83
C ARG A 430 -15.09 5.76 9.16
N HIS A 431 -14.46 6.40 8.18
CA HIS A 431 -13.91 7.73 8.37
C HIS A 431 -15.00 8.80 8.38
N GLY A 432 -14.87 9.78 9.27
CA GLY A 432 -15.60 11.04 9.19
C GLY A 432 -14.68 12.19 8.76
N ILE A 433 -15.22 13.08 7.93
CA ILE A 433 -14.60 14.28 7.38
C ILE A 433 -15.28 15.49 8.03
N ASP A 434 -16.51 15.79 7.61
CA ASP A 434 -17.30 16.91 8.11
C ASP A 434 -18.22 16.43 9.24
N ALA A 435 -18.85 15.26 9.07
CA ALA A 435 -19.64 14.55 10.08
C ALA A 435 -19.07 13.15 10.39
N PHE A 436 -19.65 12.44 11.36
CA PHE A 436 -19.38 11.01 11.50
C PHE A 436 -19.97 10.27 10.29
N ASP A 437 -19.33 9.17 9.89
CA ASP A 437 -19.77 8.27 8.82
C ASP A 437 -19.85 8.86 7.40
N ASP A 438 -19.46 10.11 7.17
CA ASP A 438 -19.60 10.78 5.87
C ASP A 438 -18.44 10.53 4.90
N GLY A 439 -17.51 9.65 5.27
CA GLY A 439 -16.35 9.24 4.48
C GLY A 439 -16.24 7.72 4.29
N PRO A 440 -15.14 7.25 3.68
CA PRO A 440 -14.98 5.87 3.26
C PRO A 440 -14.77 4.89 4.42
N TYR A 441 -15.12 3.63 4.17
CA TYR A 441 -14.72 2.49 5.00
C TYR A 441 -13.24 2.17 4.77
N ALA A 442 -12.54 1.86 5.85
CA ALA A 442 -11.13 1.51 5.83
C ALA A 442 -10.84 0.22 6.59
N PHE A 443 -9.85 -0.53 6.12
CA PHE A 443 -9.31 -1.70 6.79
C PHE A 443 -7.79 -1.62 6.89
N THR A 444 -7.32 -1.44 8.12
CA THR A 444 -5.91 -1.57 8.48
C THR A 444 -5.62 -3.03 8.84
N SER A 445 -4.75 -3.68 8.07
CA SER A 445 -4.42 -5.09 8.31
C SER A 445 -3.67 -5.27 9.64
N PRO A 446 -3.84 -6.43 10.31
CA PRO A 446 -2.91 -6.80 11.38
C PRO A 446 -1.49 -6.91 10.81
N ALA A 447 -0.50 -6.77 11.68
CA ALA A 447 0.86 -7.15 11.32
C ALA A 447 0.93 -8.66 11.07
N LEU A 448 1.59 -9.05 9.97
CA LEU A 448 1.93 -10.45 9.65
C LEU A 448 2.65 -11.13 10.80
N VAL A 449 3.57 -10.40 11.43
CA VAL A 449 4.24 -10.81 12.66
C VAL A 449 4.41 -9.61 13.57
N ASN A 450 3.74 -9.65 14.72
CA ASN A 450 3.67 -8.52 15.63
C ASN A 450 4.63 -8.64 16.83
N THR A 451 5.94 -8.62 16.59
CA THR A 451 6.97 -8.79 17.64
C THR A 451 7.74 -7.53 18.03
N ILE A 452 7.61 -6.44 17.26
CA ILE A 452 8.40 -5.21 17.49
C ILE A 452 7.67 -4.24 18.40
N TYR A 453 6.44 -3.87 18.06
CA TYR A 453 5.73 -2.79 18.72
C TYR A 453 4.24 -3.13 18.90
N GLY A 454 3.81 -3.34 20.14
CA GLY A 454 2.40 -3.62 20.43
C GLY A 454 1.57 -2.36 20.43
N ARG A 455 0.36 -2.43 19.89
CA ARG A 455 -0.58 -1.30 19.80
C ARG A 455 -1.97 -1.78 20.22
N TRP A 456 -2.74 -0.93 20.90
CA TRP A 456 -4.10 -1.23 21.35
C TRP A 456 -5.06 -0.07 21.11
N TRP A 457 -6.28 -0.42 20.76
CA TRP A 457 -7.45 0.44 20.86
C TRP A 457 -8.01 0.34 22.28
N HIS A 458 -7.99 1.44 23.03
CA HIS A 458 -8.56 1.48 24.37
C HIS A 458 -9.05 2.91 24.67
N PRO A 459 -10.33 3.24 24.42
CA PRO A 459 -10.85 4.56 24.76
C PRO A 459 -10.63 4.85 26.25
N ALA A 460 -10.49 6.13 26.59
CA ALA A 460 -10.02 6.55 27.92
C ALA A 460 -11.02 6.20 29.03
N ASP A 461 -12.31 6.26 28.74
CA ASP A 461 -13.40 5.90 29.67
C ASP A 461 -13.78 4.41 29.62
N ALA A 462 -13.12 3.63 28.76
CA ALA A 462 -13.40 2.21 28.51
C ALA A 462 -14.87 1.92 28.15
N LYS A 463 -15.56 2.86 27.51
CA LYS A 463 -16.97 2.70 27.07
C LYS A 463 -17.08 2.64 25.55
N ALA A 464 -18.20 2.08 25.11
CA ALA A 464 -18.67 2.20 23.73
C ALA A 464 -18.89 3.67 23.37
N GLY A 465 -18.55 4.03 22.13
CA GLY A 465 -18.88 5.34 21.57
C GLY A 465 -20.37 5.41 21.24
N PRO A 466 -20.92 6.60 20.99
CA PRO A 466 -22.28 6.74 20.46
C PRO A 466 -22.45 5.92 19.17
N ASN A 467 -23.66 5.38 18.95
CA ASN A 467 -23.96 4.50 17.80
C ASN A 467 -23.00 3.29 17.70
N PRO A 468 -22.85 2.48 18.77
CA PRO A 468 -22.01 1.29 18.70
C PRO A 468 -22.52 0.31 17.65
N VAL A 469 -21.62 -0.54 17.13
CA VAL A 469 -22.01 -1.59 16.18
C VAL A 469 -23.01 -2.52 16.89
N PRO A 470 -24.25 -2.67 16.39
CA PRO A 470 -25.25 -3.49 17.04
C PRO A 470 -24.79 -4.94 17.21
N ASN A 471 -25.01 -5.50 18.40
CA ASN A 471 -24.63 -6.88 18.76
C ASN A 471 -23.13 -7.21 18.56
N SER A 472 -22.26 -6.20 18.56
CA SER A 472 -20.83 -6.43 18.44
C SER A 472 -20.27 -7.16 19.67
N PRO A 473 -19.40 -8.17 19.49
CA PRO A 473 -18.67 -8.78 20.61
C PRO A 473 -17.60 -7.86 21.19
N LEU A 474 -17.34 -6.72 20.54
CA LEU A 474 -16.32 -5.75 20.94
C LEU A 474 -16.96 -4.60 21.74
N PRO A 475 -16.50 -4.34 22.97
CA PRO A 475 -17.14 -3.37 23.87
C PRO A 475 -16.94 -1.90 23.48
N TRP A 476 -15.96 -1.59 22.60
CA TRP A 476 -15.53 -0.22 22.31
C TRP A 476 -15.72 0.16 20.84
N THR A 477 -16.87 -0.21 20.27
CA THR A 477 -17.29 0.22 18.94
C THR A 477 -18.14 1.49 18.99
N GLY A 478 -18.33 2.15 17.85
CA GLY A 478 -19.11 3.38 17.72
C GLY A 478 -18.27 4.61 17.40
N ASN A 479 -18.84 5.79 17.64
CA ASN A 479 -18.31 7.08 17.22
C ASN A 479 -17.28 7.62 18.24
N TYR A 480 -16.10 7.99 17.77
CA TYR A 480 -15.04 8.58 18.59
C TYR A 480 -14.35 9.74 17.89
N LEU A 481 -13.75 10.62 18.69
CA LEU A 481 -12.74 11.54 18.18
C LEU A 481 -11.37 10.93 18.50
N ASP A 482 -10.51 10.82 17.49
CA ASP A 482 -9.12 10.44 17.76
C ASP A 482 -8.38 11.56 18.52
N GLY A 483 -7.11 11.31 18.86
CA GLY A 483 -6.28 12.28 19.57
C GLY A 483 -6.28 13.67 18.95
N LEU A 484 -6.34 13.75 17.61
CA LEU A 484 -6.31 14.97 16.80
C LEU A 484 -7.70 15.57 16.56
N GLY A 485 -8.76 14.92 17.04
CA GLY A 485 -10.13 15.36 16.86
C GLY A 485 -10.73 14.97 15.52
N ASN A 486 -10.11 14.06 14.79
CA ASN A 486 -10.72 13.48 13.60
C ASN A 486 -11.88 12.56 14.03
N LYS A 487 -12.97 12.62 13.25
CA LYS A 487 -14.14 11.76 13.48
C LYS A 487 -13.85 10.36 12.94
N ILE A 488 -14.01 9.36 13.80
CA ILE A 488 -13.90 7.94 13.43
C ILE A 488 -15.11 7.18 13.96
N THR A 489 -15.61 6.25 13.17
CA THR A 489 -16.56 5.24 13.64
C THR A 489 -15.83 3.91 13.70
N MET A 490 -15.57 3.43 14.91
CA MET A 490 -14.88 2.17 15.16
C MET A 490 -15.83 0.99 14.91
N LEU A 491 -15.51 0.16 13.93
CA LEU A 491 -16.34 -1.00 13.55
C LEU A 491 -15.80 -2.30 14.16
N ALA A 492 -14.49 -2.51 14.08
CA ALA A 492 -13.82 -3.65 14.70
C ALA A 492 -12.34 -3.34 14.99
N TYR A 493 -11.78 -4.01 15.98
CA TYR A 493 -10.37 -3.92 16.37
C TYR A 493 -9.88 -5.24 16.97
N ALA A 494 -8.58 -5.54 16.86
CA ALA A 494 -7.98 -6.78 17.37
C ALA A 494 -6.85 -6.53 18.39
N ASN A 495 -7.21 -6.18 19.62
CA ASN A 495 -6.22 -5.96 20.69
C ASN A 495 -5.46 -7.25 21.05
N PRO A 496 -4.13 -7.20 21.27
CA PRO A 496 -3.40 -8.34 21.81
C PRO A 496 -3.75 -8.59 23.27
N ILE A 497 -4.01 -9.86 23.60
CA ILE A 497 -4.34 -10.32 24.95
C ILE A 497 -3.06 -10.39 25.80
N ASN A 498 -2.02 -11.03 25.29
CA ASN A 498 -0.75 -11.16 25.97
C ASN A 498 0.41 -11.09 24.98
N ARG A 499 1.25 -10.06 25.12
CA ARG A 499 2.40 -9.82 24.25
C ARG A 499 3.54 -10.80 24.45
N SER A 500 3.68 -11.39 25.63
CA SER A 500 4.76 -12.37 25.89
C SER A 500 4.47 -13.70 25.20
N ASN A 501 3.20 -14.07 25.04
CA ASN A 501 2.77 -15.26 24.32
C ASN A 501 2.63 -14.99 22.83
N GLU A 502 3.40 -15.69 21.99
CA GLU A 502 3.39 -15.51 20.54
C GLU A 502 2.01 -15.70 19.90
N LYS A 503 1.17 -16.59 20.43
CA LYS A 503 -0.16 -16.88 19.88
C LYS A 503 -1.21 -15.82 20.23
N GLN A 504 -0.86 -14.84 21.07
CA GLN A 504 -1.78 -13.85 21.63
C GLN A 504 -1.35 -12.39 21.32
N ARG A 505 -0.49 -12.21 20.32
CA ARG A 505 0.03 -10.91 19.86
C ARG A 505 -0.87 -10.21 18.83
N SER A 506 -1.99 -10.83 18.46
CA SER A 506 -2.91 -10.35 17.43
C SER A 506 -2.25 -10.08 16.07
N ASP A 507 -1.31 -10.94 15.69
CA ASP A 507 -0.74 -11.02 14.36
C ASP A 507 -1.56 -11.91 13.43
N GLY A 508 -1.49 -11.64 12.13
CA GLY A 508 -2.39 -12.24 11.15
C GLY A 508 -2.34 -11.59 9.78
N TYR A 509 -3.43 -11.68 9.03
CA TYR A 509 -3.59 -11.03 7.73
C TYR A 509 -5.08 -10.72 7.48
N GLY A 510 -5.35 -9.80 6.55
CA GLY A 510 -6.71 -9.47 6.12
C GLY A 510 -7.04 -10.02 4.73
N LEU A 511 -8.33 -10.21 4.45
CA LEU A 511 -8.87 -10.29 3.09
C LEU A 511 -9.95 -9.22 2.90
N ALA A 512 -10.06 -8.70 1.69
CA ALA A 512 -11.17 -7.85 1.27
C ALA A 512 -11.82 -8.46 0.01
N ARG A 513 -13.12 -8.72 0.07
CA ARG A 513 -13.91 -9.29 -1.04
C ARG A 513 -14.78 -8.21 -1.66
N PHE A 514 -14.69 -8.04 -2.96
CA PHE A 514 -15.40 -7.02 -3.73
C PHE A 514 -16.34 -7.69 -4.73
N ASN A 515 -17.63 -7.79 -4.38
CA ASN A 515 -18.64 -8.32 -5.29
C ASN A 515 -19.11 -7.20 -6.24
N LYS A 516 -18.69 -7.29 -7.50
CA LYS A 516 -18.94 -6.28 -8.53
C LYS A 516 -20.43 -6.17 -8.87
N ARG A 517 -21.11 -7.32 -8.89
CA ARG A 517 -22.53 -7.42 -9.26
C ARG A 517 -23.48 -6.84 -8.21
N SER A 518 -23.27 -7.09 -6.92
CA SER A 518 -24.13 -6.59 -5.84
C SER A 518 -23.66 -5.23 -5.32
N GLY A 519 -22.36 -4.92 -5.46
CA GLY A 519 -21.75 -3.78 -4.78
C GLY A 519 -21.32 -4.10 -3.35
N GLN A 520 -21.47 -5.34 -2.88
CA GLN A 520 -21.11 -5.73 -1.53
C GLN A 520 -19.58 -5.82 -1.38
N VAL A 521 -19.07 -5.28 -0.28
CA VAL A 521 -17.68 -5.40 0.14
C VAL A 521 -17.64 -6.09 1.50
N THR A 522 -16.75 -7.07 1.66
CA THR A 522 -16.57 -7.80 2.93
C THR A 522 -15.11 -7.77 3.36
N PHE A 523 -14.85 -7.32 4.58
CA PHE A 523 -13.55 -7.44 5.23
C PHE A 523 -13.51 -8.67 6.12
N GLU A 524 -12.40 -9.40 6.06
CA GLU A 524 -12.11 -10.58 6.87
C GLU A 524 -10.73 -10.40 7.51
N CYS A 525 -10.56 -10.83 8.76
CA CYS A 525 -9.32 -10.63 9.50
C CYS A 525 -8.93 -11.91 10.24
N TYR A 526 -7.88 -12.58 9.77
CA TYR A 526 -7.51 -13.93 10.19
C TYR A 526 -6.31 -13.93 11.16
N LYS A 527 -6.37 -14.79 12.17
CA LYS A 527 -5.29 -15.00 13.14
C LYS A 527 -4.14 -15.78 12.50
N ARG A 528 -2.89 -15.45 12.84
CA ARG A 528 -1.69 -16.11 12.28
C ARG A 528 -1.62 -17.62 12.56
N PHE A 529 -2.06 -18.05 13.74
CA PHE A 529 -1.83 -19.42 14.26
C PHE A 529 -3.04 -20.35 14.12
N THR A 530 -4.00 -20.02 13.26
CA THR A 530 -5.16 -20.86 12.97
C THR A 530 -5.07 -21.45 11.55
N ASP A 531 -5.62 -22.65 11.37
CA ASP A 531 -5.73 -23.33 10.09
C ASP A 531 -7.17 -23.22 9.59
N ILE A 532 -7.42 -22.41 8.55
CA ILE A 532 -8.79 -22.12 8.06
C ILE A 532 -9.50 -23.35 7.48
N THR A 533 -8.77 -24.45 7.24
CA THR A 533 -9.33 -25.72 6.77
C THR A 533 -9.80 -26.63 7.91
N LYS A 534 -9.47 -26.30 9.17
CA LYS A 534 -9.72 -27.14 10.35
C LYS A 534 -10.40 -26.40 11.48
N ASP A 535 -9.94 -25.18 11.77
CA ASP A 535 -10.36 -24.40 12.92
C ASP A 535 -11.61 -23.58 12.59
N LYS A 536 -12.59 -23.59 13.49
CA LYS A 536 -13.82 -22.79 13.32
C LYS A 536 -13.62 -21.31 13.66
N ASP A 537 -12.80 -21.02 14.67
CA ASP A 537 -12.53 -19.66 15.18
C ASP A 537 -11.24 -19.06 14.59
N CYS A 538 -11.24 -18.87 13.28
CA CYS A 538 -10.06 -18.38 12.56
C CYS A 538 -9.93 -16.86 12.49
N GLN A 539 -11.04 -16.13 12.64
CA GLN A 539 -11.05 -14.68 12.51
C GLN A 539 -10.99 -13.99 13.87
N PHE A 540 -10.48 -12.76 13.91
CA PHE A 540 -10.62 -11.91 15.09
C PHE A 540 -12.10 -11.50 15.27
N ALA A 541 -12.50 -11.31 16.53
CA ALA A 541 -13.85 -10.87 16.86
C ALA A 541 -14.20 -9.54 16.17
N GLY A 542 -15.44 -9.40 15.71
CA GLY A 542 -15.91 -8.25 14.94
C GLY A 542 -15.85 -8.43 13.42
N TRP A 543 -15.08 -9.40 12.91
CA TRP A 543 -15.09 -9.81 11.50
C TRP A 543 -15.82 -11.15 11.28
N PRO A 544 -16.39 -11.41 10.09
CA PRO A 544 -16.38 -10.55 8.90
C PRO A 544 -17.29 -9.32 9.00
N LEU A 545 -16.88 -8.22 8.38
CA LEU A 545 -17.65 -6.97 8.27
C LEU A 545 -18.11 -6.77 6.83
N THR A 546 -19.37 -6.44 6.62
CA THR A 546 -19.94 -6.29 5.27
C THR A 546 -20.69 -4.96 5.11
N PHE A 547 -20.48 -4.28 3.99
CA PHE A 547 -21.12 -3.01 3.66
C PHE A 547 -21.32 -2.89 2.14
N ASN A 548 -22.10 -1.89 1.68
CA ASN A 548 -22.20 -1.60 0.26
C ASN A 548 -21.10 -0.61 -0.14
N PHE A 549 -20.46 -0.83 -1.28
CA PHE A 549 -19.48 0.08 -1.87
C PHE A 549 -19.99 1.53 -1.99
N ASN A 550 -21.30 1.72 -2.26
CA ASN A 550 -21.89 3.05 -2.32
C ASN A 550 -21.92 3.76 -0.96
N ASP A 551 -21.84 3.03 0.17
CA ASP A 551 -21.84 3.59 1.52
C ASP A 551 -20.50 4.29 1.86
N ASN A 552 -19.47 4.17 1.01
CA ASN A 552 -18.23 4.95 1.12
C ASN A 552 -18.44 6.47 0.93
N ASP A 553 -19.62 6.90 0.49
CA ASP A 553 -20.10 8.28 0.63
C ASP A 553 -21.34 8.28 1.53
N GLY A 554 -21.11 8.42 2.84
CA GLY A 554 -22.17 8.41 3.84
C GLY A 554 -22.88 9.73 4.08
N ARG A 555 -22.63 10.75 3.25
CA ARG A 555 -23.34 12.02 3.37
C ARG A 555 -24.85 11.81 3.22
N LYS A 556 -25.63 12.54 4.02
CA LYS A 556 -27.10 12.54 3.90
C LYS A 556 -27.50 13.44 2.74
N ALA A 557 -28.17 12.87 1.74
CA ALA A 557 -28.66 13.63 0.60
C ALA A 557 -29.74 14.65 1.02
N THR A 558 -29.67 15.87 0.49
CA THR A 558 -30.69 16.90 0.66
C THR A 558 -31.76 16.85 -0.44
N GLY A 559 -31.50 16.07 -1.49
CA GLY A 559 -32.42 15.86 -2.60
C GLY A 559 -31.77 14.99 -3.67
N HIS A 560 -32.45 14.82 -4.80
CA HIS A 560 -31.96 13.99 -5.90
C HIS A 560 -32.20 14.64 -7.26
N LEU A 561 -31.28 14.40 -8.19
CA LEU A 561 -31.41 14.78 -9.60
C LEU A 561 -31.71 13.56 -10.46
N GLU A 562 -32.61 13.71 -11.43
CA GLU A 562 -32.96 12.62 -12.34
C GLU A 562 -32.08 12.62 -13.59
N TYR A 563 -31.71 11.42 -14.04
CA TYR A 563 -31.07 11.21 -15.33
C TYR A 563 -31.74 10.06 -16.08
N ASN A 564 -31.69 10.13 -17.40
CA ASN A 564 -32.13 9.09 -18.31
C ASN A 564 -31.28 9.17 -19.59
N VAL A 565 -30.56 8.10 -19.89
CA VAL A 565 -29.70 7.96 -21.07
C VAL A 565 -30.01 6.67 -21.82
N ASP A 566 -29.52 6.59 -23.06
CA ASP A 566 -29.77 5.53 -24.04
C ASP A 566 -28.77 4.37 -23.99
N PHE A 567 -27.82 4.39 -23.05
CA PHE A 567 -26.82 3.32 -22.88
C PHE A 567 -26.72 2.84 -21.43
N GLN A 568 -26.27 1.60 -21.26
CA GLN A 568 -26.13 0.95 -19.96
C GLN A 568 -24.82 1.32 -19.27
N HIS A 569 -24.81 1.18 -17.94
CA HIS A 569 -23.66 1.39 -17.08
C HIS A 569 -22.96 2.77 -17.21
N PRO A 570 -23.69 3.90 -17.28
CA PRO A 570 -23.07 5.19 -17.48
C PRO A 570 -22.18 5.59 -16.30
N VAL A 571 -21.14 6.35 -16.60
CA VAL A 571 -20.36 7.10 -15.62
C VAL A 571 -20.99 8.48 -15.50
N VAL A 572 -21.43 8.83 -14.30
CA VAL A 572 -22.09 10.10 -13.99
C VAL A 572 -21.19 10.92 -13.06
N GLN A 573 -21.13 12.22 -13.29
CA GLN A 573 -20.45 13.19 -12.43
C GLN A 573 -21.42 14.29 -12.05
N ILE A 574 -21.44 14.65 -10.76
CA ILE A 574 -22.22 15.76 -10.24
C ILE A 574 -21.26 16.89 -9.84
N ILE A 575 -21.55 18.10 -10.32
CA ILE A 575 -20.80 19.31 -10.01
C ILE A 575 -21.77 20.31 -9.35
N ASN A 576 -21.39 20.87 -8.21
CA ASN A 576 -22.08 22.02 -7.63
C ASN A 576 -21.63 23.29 -8.36
N GLU A 577 -22.55 24.00 -9.00
CA GLU A 577 -22.23 25.16 -9.86
C GLU A 577 -21.86 26.42 -9.07
N ARG A 578 -22.15 26.45 -7.77
CA ARG A 578 -21.79 27.59 -6.90
C ARG A 578 -20.36 27.50 -6.41
N THR A 579 -19.86 26.29 -6.16
CA THR A 579 -18.53 26.04 -5.60
C THR A 579 -17.54 25.48 -6.60
N ASP A 580 -17.99 25.17 -7.82
CA ASP A 580 -17.27 24.39 -8.83
C ASP A 580 -16.80 23.01 -8.32
N GLU A 581 -17.42 22.52 -7.24
CA GLU A 581 -17.00 21.28 -6.60
C GLU A 581 -17.58 20.07 -7.34
N ILE A 582 -16.71 19.17 -7.79
CA ILE A 582 -17.12 17.80 -8.16
C ILE A 582 -17.53 17.07 -6.87
N LEU A 583 -18.83 16.81 -6.70
CA LEU A 583 -19.35 16.13 -5.51
C LEU A 583 -18.96 14.65 -5.49
N TYR A 584 -19.04 13.99 -6.65
CA TYR A 584 -18.57 12.62 -6.91
C TYR A 584 -18.59 12.32 -8.41
N THR A 585 -17.87 11.28 -8.81
CA THR A 585 -17.99 10.63 -10.12
C THR A 585 -18.10 9.12 -9.92
N LYS A 586 -19.13 8.48 -10.47
CA LYS A 586 -19.32 7.04 -10.31
C LYS A 586 -19.95 6.34 -11.50
N ARG A 587 -19.61 5.07 -11.70
CA ARG A 587 -20.34 4.16 -12.59
C ARG A 587 -21.64 3.72 -11.91
N VAL A 588 -22.77 3.98 -12.56
CA VAL A 588 -24.10 3.54 -12.09
C VAL A 588 -24.60 2.40 -12.96
N LYS A 589 -25.40 1.48 -12.39
CA LYS A 589 -25.80 0.25 -13.10
C LYS A 589 -26.88 0.48 -14.16
N LYS A 590 -27.82 1.39 -13.90
CA LYS A 590 -29.01 1.61 -14.74
C LYS A 590 -28.79 2.82 -15.66
N SER A 591 -29.45 2.81 -16.81
CA SER A 591 -29.46 3.96 -17.72
C SER A 591 -30.35 5.13 -17.25
N LYS A 592 -31.18 4.91 -16.21
CA LYS A 592 -32.00 5.94 -15.58
C LYS A 592 -32.03 5.79 -14.06
N GLY A 593 -32.17 6.90 -13.35
CA GLY A 593 -32.27 6.89 -11.89
C GLY A 593 -32.19 8.25 -11.25
N LYS A 594 -31.95 8.22 -9.94
CA LYS A 594 -31.83 9.39 -9.05
C LYS A 594 -30.41 9.49 -8.51
N LEU A 595 -29.82 10.68 -8.60
CA LEU A 595 -28.46 10.99 -8.19
C LEU A 595 -28.53 11.88 -6.95
N PRO A 596 -28.00 11.45 -5.78
CA PRO A 596 -28.05 12.26 -4.58
C PRO A 596 -27.25 13.56 -4.77
N VAL A 597 -27.76 14.64 -4.20
CA VAL A 597 -27.06 15.92 -4.02
C VAL A 597 -27.13 16.33 -2.55
N TYR A 598 -26.22 17.21 -2.15
CA TYR A 598 -25.98 17.54 -0.74
C TYR A 598 -26.16 19.03 -0.42
N SER A 599 -26.72 19.79 -1.37
CA SER A 599 -27.20 21.16 -1.16
C SER A 599 -28.39 21.44 -2.08
N THR A 600 -29.03 22.60 -1.89
CA THR A 600 -30.10 23.11 -2.76
C THR A 600 -29.59 23.95 -3.92
N ASP A 601 -28.27 23.99 -4.13
CA ASP A 601 -27.66 24.83 -5.16
C ASP A 601 -27.98 24.30 -6.56
N PRO A 602 -27.73 25.09 -7.61
CA PRO A 602 -27.70 24.59 -8.98
C PRO A 602 -26.55 23.59 -9.17
N HIS A 603 -26.82 22.53 -9.93
CA HIS A 603 -25.86 21.47 -10.22
C HIS A 603 -25.81 21.14 -11.71
N THR A 604 -24.62 20.75 -12.16
CA THR A 604 -24.38 20.16 -13.48
C THR A 604 -24.24 18.64 -13.35
N ILE A 605 -24.89 17.90 -14.25
CA ILE A 605 -24.66 16.48 -14.48
C ILE A 605 -23.81 16.34 -15.74
N LYS A 606 -22.67 15.64 -15.63
CA LYS A 606 -21.94 15.10 -16.79
C LYS A 606 -22.08 13.59 -16.88
N ILE A 607 -22.09 13.05 -18.09
CA ILE A 607 -22.28 11.61 -18.37
C ILE A 607 -21.32 11.13 -19.47
N GLY A 608 -20.87 9.88 -19.40
CA GLY A 608 -20.24 9.17 -20.51
C GLY A 608 -20.08 7.67 -20.23
N LYS A 609 -19.39 6.95 -21.12
CA LYS A 609 -19.20 5.49 -20.99
C LYS A 609 -18.21 5.12 -19.90
N ASP A 610 -17.01 5.70 -19.97
CA ASP A 610 -15.90 5.40 -19.05
C ASP A 610 -15.42 6.64 -18.28
N LYS A 611 -15.72 7.83 -18.81
CA LYS A 611 -15.42 9.13 -18.20
C LYS A 611 -16.62 10.06 -18.40
N PRO A 612 -16.84 11.05 -17.52
CA PRO A 612 -17.95 12.00 -17.62
C PRO A 612 -17.68 13.09 -18.67
N VAL A 613 -17.60 12.72 -19.95
CA VAL A 613 -17.14 13.61 -21.03
C VAL A 613 -18.18 14.61 -21.55
N ARG A 614 -19.47 14.30 -21.44
CA ARG A 614 -20.56 15.13 -21.99
C ARG A 614 -21.36 15.80 -20.89
N VAL A 615 -21.56 17.11 -20.97
CA VAL A 615 -22.56 17.82 -20.15
C VAL A 615 -23.95 17.32 -20.54
N PHE A 616 -24.64 16.70 -19.59
CA PHE A 616 -26.01 16.19 -19.78
C PHE A 616 -27.04 17.28 -19.52
N LYS A 617 -26.94 17.96 -18.37
CA LYS A 617 -27.81 19.07 -17.95
C LYS A 617 -27.07 19.98 -16.96
N THR A 618 -27.43 21.26 -16.94
CA THR A 618 -26.94 22.30 -16.01
C THR A 618 -28.12 22.99 -15.32
N GLY A 619 -27.84 23.80 -14.30
CA GLY A 619 -28.83 24.60 -13.58
C GLY A 619 -29.84 23.77 -12.79
N LEU A 620 -29.53 22.48 -12.51
CA LEU A 620 -30.48 21.58 -11.87
C LEU A 620 -30.50 21.80 -10.36
N THR A 621 -31.67 22.06 -9.80
CA THR A 621 -31.89 22.12 -8.37
C THR A 621 -32.62 20.87 -7.89
N ALA A 622 -32.25 20.39 -6.70
CA ALA A 622 -32.96 19.29 -6.08
C ALA A 622 -34.38 19.75 -5.71
N LYS A 623 -35.40 19.02 -6.16
CA LYS A 623 -36.75 19.19 -5.61
C LYS A 623 -36.73 18.66 -4.16
N LYS A 624 -37.22 19.47 -3.23
CA LYS A 624 -37.40 19.07 -1.82
C LYS A 624 -38.31 17.85 -1.70
#